data_AF-A0A2V9Q2Q5-F1
#
_entry.id   AF-A0A2V9Q2Q5-F1
#
_cell.length_a   1.000
_cell.length_b   1.000
_cell.length_c   1.000
_cell.angle_alpha   90.00
_cell.angle_beta   90.00
_cell.angle_gamma   90.00
#
_symmetry.space_group_name_H-M   'P 1'
#
loop_
_entity.id
_entity.type
_entity.pdbx_description
1 polymer ?
#
loop_
_entity_poly.entity_id
_entity_poly.type
_entity_poly.pdbx_seq_one_letter_code
_entity_poly.pdbx_strand_id
1 'polypeptide(L)'
;MSNKQRYRVHIYAIVRVPVEVEAKSKTDAIKRAEEQTNLYSAFRNPDVEYAEEVTECLVDECDDPDHKNSRRYENDGVTPWTYREVED
;
A
#
# COMPACT_ATOMS: atom_id res chain seq x y z
N MET A 1 35.69 -3.61 11.00
CA MET A 1 34.72 -2.68 10.38
C MET A 1 33.39 -3.42 10.32
N SER A 2 32.30 -2.85 10.85
CA SER A 2 30.96 -3.41 10.63
C SER A 2 30.65 -3.27 9.14
N ASN A 3 30.43 -4.40 8.46
CA ASN A 3 29.89 -4.40 7.11
C ASN A 3 28.44 -3.92 7.23
N LYS A 4 28.16 -2.71 6.74
CA LYS A 4 26.80 -2.16 6.71
C LYS A 4 26.11 -2.64 5.45
N GLN A 5 25.01 -3.37 5.61
CA GLN A 5 24.14 -3.75 4.51
C GLN A 5 23.26 -2.57 4.10
N ARG A 6 23.05 -2.35 2.80
CA ARG A 6 22.13 -1.32 2.29
C ARG A 6 20.81 -1.95 1.86
N TYR A 7 19.72 -1.32 2.27
CA TYR A 7 18.37 -1.77 1.94
C TYR A 7 17.60 -0.68 1.21
N ARG A 8 16.71 -1.11 0.30
CA ARG A 8 15.66 -0.27 -0.25
C ARG A 8 14.35 -0.74 0.36
N VAL A 9 13.62 0.17 1.00
CA VAL A 9 12.35 -0.12 1.66
C VAL A 9 11.23 0.57 0.89
N HIS A 10 10.28 -0.20 0.38
CA HIS A 10 9.05 0.29 -0.24
C HIS A 10 7.94 0.24 0.81
N ILE A 11 7.33 1.39 1.08
CA ILE A 11 6.26 1.54 2.08
C ILE A 11 4.92 1.58 1.35
N TYR A 12 3.99 0.70 1.74
CA TYR A 12 2.65 0.65 1.18
C TYR A 12 1.72 1.48 2.07
N ALA A 13 1.63 2.77 1.74
CA ALA A 13 0.78 3.72 2.44
C ALA A 13 -0.65 3.68 1.90
N ILE A 14 -1.64 3.74 2.79
CA ILE A 14 -3.03 3.99 2.42
C ILE A 14 -3.21 5.50 2.21
N VAL A 15 -3.92 5.86 1.15
CA VAL A 15 -4.38 7.22 0.91
C VAL A 15 -5.90 7.29 0.92
N ARG A 16 -6.46 8.40 1.38
CA ARG A 16 -7.89 8.69 1.24
C ARG A 16 -8.11 9.43 -0.06
N VAL A 17 -9.04 8.94 -0.87
CA VAL A 17 -9.48 9.60 -2.10
C VAL A 17 -10.94 10.05 -1.88
N PRO A 18 -11.17 11.31 -1.48
CA PRO A 18 -12.53 11.81 -1.29
C PRO A 18 -13.22 11.95 -2.65
N VAL A 19 -14.41 11.36 -2.78
CA VAL A 19 -15.21 11.41 -3.99
C VAL A 19 -16.65 11.71 -3.60
N GLU A 20 -17.16 12.85 -4.07
CA GLU A 20 -18.56 13.21 -3.91
C GLU A 20 -19.38 12.61 -5.07
N VAL A 21 -20.39 11.80 -4.74
CA VAL A 21 -21.27 11.18 -5.73
C VAL A 21 -22.73 11.26 -5.32
N GLU A 22 -23.60 11.49 -6.29
CA GLU A 22 -25.04 11.27 -6.13
C GLU A 22 -25.37 9.79 -6.41
N ALA A 23 -26.07 9.14 -5.49
CA ALA A 23 -26.39 7.72 -5.58
C ALA A 23 -27.70 7.37 -4.89
N LYS A 24 -28.32 6.26 -5.31
CA LYS A 24 -29.61 5.79 -4.77
C LYS A 24 -29.47 5.00 -3.46
N SER A 25 -28.26 4.53 -3.14
CA SER A 25 -27.93 3.79 -1.93
C SER A 25 -26.43 3.90 -1.62
N LYS A 26 -26.02 3.49 -0.42
CA LYS A 26 -24.59 3.44 -0.04
C LYS A 26 -23.79 2.50 -0.94
N THR A 27 -24.35 1.36 -1.32
CA THR A 27 -23.69 0.40 -2.22
C THR A 27 -23.55 0.95 -3.64
N ASP A 28 -24.57 1.67 -4.14
CA ASP A 28 -24.49 2.38 -5.42
C ASP A 28 -23.44 3.50 -5.38
N ALA A 29 -23.34 4.22 -4.25
CA ALA A 29 -22.32 5.26 -4.06
C ALA A 29 -20.90 4.70 -4.14
N ILE A 30 -20.62 3.57 -3.47
CA ILE A 30 -19.30 2.92 -3.51
C ILE A 30 -18.92 2.55 -4.95
N LYS A 31 -19.80 1.84 -5.66
CA LYS A 31 -19.54 1.43 -7.04
C LYS A 31 -19.30 2.62 -7.96
N ARG A 32 -20.11 3.68 -7.82
CA ARG A 32 -19.95 4.92 -8.60
C ARG A 32 -18.64 5.63 -8.28
N ALA A 33 -18.23 5.67 -7.02
CA ALA A 33 -16.97 6.26 -6.62
C ALA A 33 -15.78 5.49 -7.21
N GLU A 34 -15.83 4.15 -7.18
CA GLU A 34 -14.83 3.28 -7.81
C GLU A 34 -14.75 3.50 -9.34
N GLU A 35 -15.89 3.55 -10.02
CA GLU A 35 -15.96 3.75 -11.48
C GLU A 35 -15.48 5.14 -11.93
N GLN A 36 -15.72 6.18 -11.12
CA GLN A 36 -15.31 7.56 -11.42
C GLN A 36 -13.84 7.85 -11.07
N THR A 37 -13.21 7.00 -10.26
CA THR A 37 -11.88 7.27 -9.73
C THR A 37 -10.81 6.51 -10.47
N ASN A 38 -9.94 7.24 -11.18
CA ASN A 38 -8.70 6.67 -11.67
C ASN A 38 -7.61 6.73 -10.59
N LEU A 39 -7.45 5.63 -9.86
CA LEU A 39 -6.46 5.52 -8.76
C LEU A 39 -5.01 5.74 -9.22
N TYR A 40 -4.66 5.43 -10.48
CA TYR A 40 -3.31 5.72 -11.01
C TYR A 40 -3.02 7.22 -11.08
N SER A 41 -4.05 8.03 -11.31
CA SER A 41 -3.94 9.49 -11.31
C SER A 41 -4.19 10.12 -9.94
N ALA A 42 -4.76 9.38 -8.98
CA ALA A 42 -5.14 9.91 -7.67
C ALA A 42 -3.95 10.50 -6.90
N PHE A 43 -2.76 9.94 -7.04
CA PHE A 43 -1.54 10.48 -6.40
C PHE A 43 -1.10 11.87 -6.92
N ARG A 44 -1.73 12.39 -7.98
CA ARG A 44 -1.49 13.76 -8.49
C ARG A 44 -2.59 14.74 -8.07
N ASN A 45 -3.63 14.27 -7.40
CA ASN A 45 -4.75 15.08 -6.94
C ASN A 45 -4.39 15.73 -5.59
N PRO A 46 -4.48 17.07 -5.44
CA PRO A 46 -4.19 17.76 -4.18
C PRO A 46 -5.13 17.37 -3.02
N ASP A 47 -6.31 16.84 -3.30
CA ASP A 47 -7.29 16.44 -2.29
C ASP A 47 -7.04 15.00 -1.77
N VAL A 48 -6.06 14.29 -2.34
CA VAL A 48 -5.66 12.95 -1.88
C VAL A 48 -4.63 13.09 -0.76
N GLU A 49 -4.95 12.52 0.40
CA GLU A 49 -4.13 12.63 1.59
C GLU A 49 -3.67 11.27 2.10
N TYR A 50 -2.51 11.25 2.75
CA TYR A 50 -2.04 10.08 3.49
C TYR A 50 -3.00 9.76 4.64
N ALA A 51 -3.42 8.51 4.75
CA ALA A 51 -4.40 8.09 5.74
C ALA A 51 -3.82 7.89 7.16
N GLU A 52 -2.54 8.20 7.37
CA GLU A 52 -1.78 7.86 8.59
C GLU A 52 -1.64 6.35 8.83
N GLU A 53 -1.79 5.55 7.77
CA GLU A 53 -1.74 4.08 7.84
C GLU A 53 -0.78 3.49 6.79
N VAL A 54 0.15 2.67 7.27
CA VAL A 54 0.95 1.75 6.45
C VAL A 54 0.39 0.35 6.64
N THR A 55 0.25 -0.41 5.57
CA THR A 55 -0.26 -1.80 5.61
C THR A 55 0.86 -2.83 5.62
N GLU A 56 1.83 -2.64 4.75
CA GLU A 56 2.98 -3.53 4.59
C GLU A 56 4.19 -2.75 4.08
N CYS A 57 5.36 -3.39 4.13
CA CYS A 57 6.54 -2.91 3.44
C CYS A 57 7.23 -4.04 2.69
N LEU A 58 7.91 -3.70 1.59
CA LEU A 58 8.78 -4.60 0.85
C LEU A 58 10.22 -4.12 1.05
N VAL A 59 11.10 -5.02 1.46
CA VAL A 59 12.51 -4.72 1.70
C VAL A 59 13.35 -5.47 0.68
N ASP A 60 14.19 -4.74 -0.05
CA ASP A 60 15.19 -5.28 -0.98
C ASP A 60 16.61 -5.06 -0.44
N GLU A 61 17.50 -6.02 -0.68
CA GLU A 61 18.93 -5.85 -0.49
C GLU A 61 19.55 -5.16 -1.73
N CYS A 62 20.26 -4.05 -1.53
CA CYS A 62 20.75 -3.24 -2.66
C CYS A 62 21.90 -3.88 -3.45
N ASP A 63 22.53 -4.93 -2.94
CA ASP A 63 23.55 -5.75 -3.59
C ASP A 63 22.98 -7.09 -4.11
N ASP A 64 21.67 -7.26 -4.08
CA ASP A 64 20.94 -8.39 -4.66
C ASP A 64 20.14 -7.93 -5.90
N PRO A 65 20.80 -7.83 -7.07
CA PRO A 65 20.18 -7.32 -8.29
C PRO A 65 19.07 -8.23 -8.83
N ASP A 66 19.05 -9.50 -8.40
CA ASP A 66 18.06 -10.49 -8.80
C ASP A 66 16.87 -10.54 -7.83
N HIS A 67 16.85 -9.71 -6.77
CA HIS A 67 15.77 -9.64 -5.78
C HIS A 67 15.44 -10.99 -5.10
N LYS A 68 16.41 -11.89 -5.00
CA LYS A 68 16.25 -13.23 -4.39
C LYS A 68 15.99 -13.16 -2.89
N ASN A 69 16.43 -12.10 -2.23
CA ASN A 69 16.29 -11.86 -0.80
C ASN A 69 15.18 -10.84 -0.48
N SER A 70 14.45 -10.36 -1.48
CA SER A 70 13.33 -9.44 -1.26
C SER A 70 12.26 -10.07 -0.37
N ARG A 71 11.79 -9.33 0.64
CA ARG A 71 10.80 -9.83 1.60
C ARG A 71 9.77 -8.78 1.99
N ARG A 72 8.52 -9.23 2.10
CA ARG A 72 7.42 -8.42 2.63
C ARG A 72 7.33 -8.55 4.15
N TYR A 73 6.95 -7.46 4.79
CA TYR A 73 6.70 -7.39 6.22
C TYR A 73 5.37 -6.67 6.47
N GLU A 74 4.72 -7.01 7.58
CA GLU A 74 3.59 -6.26 8.12
C GLU A 74 4.03 -4.83 8.50
N ASN A 75 3.06 -4.00 8.88
CA ASN A 75 3.31 -2.59 9.20
C ASN A 75 4.16 -2.34 10.45
N ASP A 76 4.42 -3.38 11.25
CA ASP A 76 5.37 -3.33 12.36
C ASP A 76 6.85 -3.35 11.91
N GLY A 77 7.10 -3.65 10.63
CA GLY A 77 8.45 -3.74 10.04
C GLY A 77 9.30 -4.90 10.56
N VAL A 78 8.70 -5.83 11.31
CA VAL A 78 9.40 -6.96 11.96
C VAL A 78 8.78 -8.29 11.55
N THR A 79 7.45 -8.36 11.50
CA THR A 79 6.70 -9.58 11.19
C THR A 79 6.73 -9.81 9.67
N PRO A 80 7.33 -10.91 9.18
CA PRO A 80 7.26 -11.24 7.76
C PRO A 80 5.81 -11.47 7.34
N TRP A 81 5.41 -10.90 6.21
CA TRP A 81 4.08 -11.13 5.68
C TRP A 81 3.97 -12.60 5.23
N THR A 82 3.06 -13.33 5.85
CA THR A 82 2.73 -14.71 5.49
C THR A 82 1.27 -14.78 5.06
N TYR A 83 0.97 -15.65 4.11
CA TYR A 83 -0.42 -15.94 3.76
C TYR A 83 -1.10 -16.56 4.98
N ARG A 84 -2.09 -15.86 5.55
CA ARG A 84 -2.98 -16.42 6.56
C ARG A 84 -4.23 -16.90 5.83
N GLU A 85 -4.50 -18.19 5.85
CA GLU A 85 -5.83 -18.67 5.53
C GLU A 85 -6.79 -18.05 6.55
N VAL A 86 -7.75 -17.26 6.06
CA VAL A 86 -8.84 -16.79 6.89
C VAL A 86 -9.79 -17.98 7.00
N GLU A 87 -9.89 -18.59 8.18
CA GLU A 87 -10.96 -19.55 8.45
C GLU A 87 -12.28 -18.76 8.46
N ASP A 88 -13.18 -19.11 7.53
CA ASP A 88 -14.53 -18.54 7.37
C ASP A 88 -15.44 -18.81 8.59
#